data_AF-A0A7Y4M2V0-F1
#
_entry.id   AF-A0A7Y4M2V0-F1
#
_cell.length_a   1.000
_cell.length_b   1.000
_cell.length_c   1.000
_cell.angle_alpha   90.00
_cell.angle_beta   90.00
_cell.angle_gamma   90.00
#
_symmetry.space_group_name_H-M   'P 1'
#
loop_
_entity.id
_entity.type
_entity.pdbx_description
1 polymer ?
#
loop_
_entity_poly.entity_id
_entity_poly.type
_entity_poly.pdbx_seq_one_letter_code
_entity_poly.pdbx_strand_id
1 'polypeptide(L)' 'MVVAELQTKVEKYESRAGKCEAKAREATDKAQQAFYEGLAGYYASLATDFRKIIEKRTA' A
#
# COMPACT_ATOMS: atom_id res chain seq x y z
N MET A 1 3.21 -1.93 -22.37
CA MET A 1 2.48 -0.79 -21.77
C MET A 1 1.74 -1.15 -20.49
N VAL A 2 1.11 -2.34 -20.36
CA VAL A 2 0.27 -2.68 -19.20
C VAL A 2 1.07 -3.00 -17.92
N VAL A 3 2.20 -3.71 -18.00
CA VAL A 3 3.02 -4.06 -16.81
C VAL A 3 3.60 -2.80 -16.14
N ALA A 4 4.08 -1.83 -16.93
CA ALA A 4 4.59 -0.57 -16.41
C ALA A 4 3.51 0.22 -15.65
N GLU A 5 2.27 0.25 -16.14
CA GLU A 5 1.16 0.89 -15.42
C GLU A 5 0.86 0.19 -14.08
N LEU A 6 0.92 -1.14 -14.05
CA LEU A 6 0.76 -1.90 -12.81
C LEU A 6 1.90 -1.61 -11.82
N GLN A 7 3.15 -1.46 -12.29
CA GLN A 7 4.28 -1.09 -11.46
C GLN A 7 4.10 0.31 -10.84
N THR A 8 3.66 1.30 -11.62
CA THR A 8 3.32 2.63 -11.08
C THR A 8 2.23 2.55 -10.02
N LYS A 9 1.24 1.66 -10.17
CA LYS A 9 0.22 1.43 -9.14
C LYS A 9 0.81 0.80 -7.88
N VAL A 10 1.71 -0.17 -7.99
CA VAL A 10 2.44 -0.75 -6.84
C VAL A 10 3.12 0.37 -6.05
N GLU A 11 4.00 1.15 -6.70
CA GLU A 11 4.75 2.23 -6.05
C GLU A 11 3.83 3.24 -5.35
N LYS A 12 2.73 3.62 -6.01
CA LYS A 12 1.72 4.52 -5.45
C LYS A 12 1.11 3.97 -4.17
N TYR A 13 0.73 2.69 -4.14
CA TYR A 13 0.09 2.09 -2.97
C TYR A 13 1.08 1.82 -1.84
N GLU A 14 2.32 1.47 -2.15
CA GLU A 14 3.37 1.35 -1.14
C GLU A 14 3.72 2.69 -0.50
N SER A 15 3.83 3.75 -1.30
CA SER A 15 4.02 5.11 -0.77
C SER A 15 2.88 5.52 0.16
N ARG A 16 1.63 5.15 -0.17
CA ARG A 16 0.47 5.41 0.69
C ARG A 16 0.50 4.58 1.97
N ALA A 17 0.85 3.30 1.88
CA ALA A 17 1.01 2.44 3.05
C ALA A 17 2.03 3.02 4.02
N GLY A 18 3.23 3.38 3.54
CA GLY A 18 4.28 3.97 4.38
C GLY A 18 3.89 5.31 5.00
N LYS A 19 3.14 6.17 4.27
CA LYS A 19 2.58 7.41 4.84
C LYS A 19 1.57 7.15 5.93
N CYS A 20 0.72 6.12 5.77
CA CYS A 20 -0.23 5.71 6.80
C CYS A 20 0.50 5.17 8.03
N GLU A 21 1.53 4.34 7.87
CA GLU A 21 2.34 3.86 8.99
C GLU A 21 3.03 5.01 9.75
N ALA A 22 3.58 5.98 9.03
CA ALA A 22 4.19 7.16 9.67
C ALA A 22 3.17 7.92 10.51
N LYS A 23 1.97 8.17 9.95
CA LYS A 23 0.89 8.83 10.69
C LYS A 23 0.36 8.00 11.87
N ALA A 24 0.35 6.68 11.76
CA ALA A 24 -0.01 5.81 12.87
C ALA A 24 1.00 5.94 14.03
N ARG A 25 2.30 6.03 13.72
CA ARG A 25 3.36 6.23 14.73
C ARG A 25 3.29 7.61 15.40
N GLU A 26 2.81 8.62 14.68
CA GLU A 26 2.65 10.00 15.18
C GLU A 26 1.30 10.23 15.89
N ALA A 27 0.36 9.29 15.81
CA ALA A 27 -0.96 9.44 16.39
C ALA A 27 -0.90 9.52 17.92
N THR A 28 -1.63 10.48 18.49
CA THR A 28 -1.66 10.72 19.95
C THR A 28 -2.79 9.95 20.64
N ASP A 29 -3.76 9.44 19.88
CA ASP A 29 -4.85 8.61 20.38
C ASP A 29 -4.93 7.26 19.65
N LYS A 30 -5.43 6.25 20.37
CA LYS A 30 -5.49 4.87 19.88
C LYS A 30 -6.46 4.68 18.71
N ALA A 31 -7.50 5.48 18.60
CA ALA A 31 -8.47 5.35 17.52
C ALA A 31 -7.86 5.86 16.20
N GLN A 32 -7.15 6.99 16.24
CA GLN A 32 -6.40 7.53 15.12
C GLN A 32 -5.25 6.60 14.71
N GLN A 33 -4.52 6.03 15.67
CA GLN A 33 -3.51 5.02 15.40
C GLN A 33 -4.10 3.84 14.64
N ALA A 34 -5.15 3.21 15.19
CA ALA A 34 -5.81 2.05 14.59
C ALA A 34 -6.38 2.36 13.20
N PHE A 35 -6.92 3.57 13.00
CA PHE A 35 -7.40 4.02 11.69
C PHE A 35 -6.26 4.04 10.65
N TYR A 36 -5.11 4.63 10.99
CA TYR A 36 -3.98 4.70 10.07
C TYR A 36 -3.32 3.34 9.85
N GLU A 37 -3.25 2.48 10.87
CA GLU A 37 -2.80 1.09 10.72
C GLU A 37 -3.69 0.30 9.75
N GLY A 38 -5.02 0.45 9.87
CA GLY A 38 -5.97 -0.17 8.95
C GLY A 38 -5.78 0.31 7.51
N LEU A 39 -5.56 1.61 7.30
CA LEU A 39 -5.27 2.16 5.97
C LEU A 39 -3.92 1.66 5.42
N ALA A 40 -2.90 1.55 6.27
CA ALA A 40 -1.60 1.01 5.88
C ALA A 40 -1.74 -0.43 5.37
N GLY A 41 -2.43 -1.28 6.14
CA GLY A 41 -2.71 -2.68 5.76
C GLY A 41 -3.51 -2.80 4.47
N TYR A 42 -4.51 -1.94 4.28
CA TYR A 42 -5.30 -1.91 3.03
C TYR A 42 -4.43 -1.58 1.81
N TYR A 43 -3.62 -0.52 1.88
CA TYR A 43 -2.77 -0.13 0.76
C TYR A 43 -1.63 -1.14 0.49
N ALA A 44 -1.06 -1.74 1.54
CA ALA A 44 -0.07 -2.81 1.39
C ALA A 44 -0.66 -4.05 0.70
N SER A 45 -1.91 -4.40 1.03
CA SER A 45 -2.63 -5.51 0.40
C SER A 45 -2.86 -5.24 -1.09
N LEU A 46 -3.31 -4.04 -1.45
CA LEU A 46 -3.45 -3.64 -2.85
C LEU A 46 -2.13 -3.73 -3.63
N ALA A 47 -1.03 -3.23 -3.06
CA ALA A 47 0.30 -3.32 -3.68
C ALA A 47 0.71 -4.78 -3.91
N THR A 48 0.42 -5.65 -2.95
CA THR A 48 0.68 -7.10 -3.05
C THR A 48 -0.12 -7.76 -4.17
N ASP A 49 -1.40 -7.41 -4.32
CA ASP A 49 -2.24 -7.97 -5.39
C ASP A 49 -1.76 -7.52 -6.77
N PHE A 50 -1.33 -6.25 -6.92
CA PHE A 50 -0.73 -5.79 -8.16
C PHE A 50 0.57 -6.52 -8.49
N ARG A 51 1.44 -6.80 -7.51
CA ARG A 51 2.65 -7.61 -7.71
C ARG A 51 2.33 -9.01 -8.23
N LYS A 52 1.35 -9.69 -7.64
CA LYS A 52 0.90 -11.02 -8.08
C LYS A 52 0.39 -10.99 -9.53
N ILE A 53 -0.31 -9.92 -9.92
CA ILE A 53 -0.78 -9.76 -11.31
C ILE A 53 0.40 -9.53 -12.26
N ILE A 54 1.39 -8.72 -11.86
CA ILE A 54 2.60 -8.49 -12.65
C ILE A 54 3.33 -9.81 -12.85
N GLU A 55 3.59 -10.56 -11.78
CA GLU A 55 4.28 -11.85 -11.83
C GLU A 55 3.61 -12.81 -12.83
N LYS A 56 2.28 -12.94 -12.78
CA LYS A 56 1.51 -13.76 -13.72
C LYS A 56 1.57 -13.29 -15.19
N ARG A 57 1.91 -12.02 -15.43
CA ARG A 57 1.98 -11.43 -16.78
C ARG A 57 3.41 -11.37 -17.32
N THR A 58 4.41 -11.54 -16.47
CA THR A 58 5.83 -11.55 -16.82
C THR A 58 6.45 -12.94 -16.81
N ALA A 59 5.78 -13.91 -16.19
CA ALA A 59 6.05 -15.34 -16.34
C ALA A 59 5.56 -15.85 -17.70
#